data_AF-J3M619-F1
#
_entry.id   AF-J3M619-F1
#
_cell.length_a   1.000
_cell.length_b   1.000
_cell.length_c   1.000
_cell.angle_alpha   90.00
_cell.angle_beta   90.00
_cell.angle_gamma   90.00
#
_symmetry.space_group_name_H-M   'P 1'
#
loop_
_entity.id
_entity.type
_entity.pdbx_description
1 polymer ?
#
loop_
_entity_poly.entity_id
_entity_poly.type
_entity_poly.pdbx_seq_one_letter_code
_entity_poly.pdbx_strand_id
1 'polypeptide(L)'
;MANPIIPSSSGGDGGEARTKLGRLNAAVERSWVGRRFRLAARGTTFTTELRAGTTTFLTMAYILAVNASILSDSGATCTVDDCDAPSPACKFPPVDAGYAACVARARRDLIVATAASSVIGSFIMGSFANLPIALAPGMGTNASFAYTVVGFHGSGTLPYRTALPAPAAVFLEGLIFLFISVVGLRSKLAKFIPKPVRISSSAGIGLFLAFIGLQSSEGVGLVGFSSSTLVTLGACPASQRASVAPVVTFPNGTVALMPGGTVSGGILCLSGRMTSPTFWLAVVGFLIIAFCLIKNVKGAMIYGILFVTFISWPRDTGVTVFPDTPAGDESFSYFKKVVDVHRIQSTAGALDFRGATHGYFWEALFTFLYVDILDTTGGLYSMARFAGFVDDATGEFEGQYFAFMSDATAIVFGSLLGTSPVTAFIESSTGIREGGRTGLTALTAAAYFMAALFITPLLASIPSWAVGPPLVLVGVMMMRAVAEVDWPDMRQAVPAFLTLALMPLTYSIAYGLIGGIASYMLLNSWDWACDAVAMLRSRRKRAHGETTTNGAGAAAAGDNGEQRKNLEMA
;
A
#
# COMPACT_ATOMS: atom_id res chain seq x y z
N MET A 1 -27.37 7.02 11.10
CA MET A 1 -28.39 7.29 10.06
C MET A 1 -27.78 8.20 9.02
N ALA A 2 -27.28 7.63 7.92
CA ALA A 2 -26.76 8.37 6.77
C ALA A 2 -27.40 7.74 5.53
N ASN A 3 -28.13 8.55 4.75
CA ASN A 3 -28.81 8.11 3.53
C ASN A 3 -27.81 7.55 2.51
N PRO A 4 -28.10 6.44 1.82
CA PRO A 4 -27.36 6.05 0.64
C PRO A 4 -27.63 7.06 -0.48
N ILE A 5 -26.58 7.69 -0.99
CA ILE A 5 -26.66 8.56 -2.19
C ILE A 5 -26.78 7.64 -3.41
N ILE A 6 -28.00 7.20 -3.69
CA ILE A 6 -28.42 6.77 -5.02
C ILE A 6 -29.11 7.99 -5.63
N PRO A 7 -28.58 8.62 -6.70
CA PRO A 7 -29.32 9.68 -7.36
C PRO A 7 -30.57 9.06 -7.98
N SER A 8 -31.73 9.54 -7.55
CA SER A 8 -33.04 9.19 -8.11
C SER A 8 -33.07 9.58 -9.59
N SER A 9 -33.28 8.59 -10.45
CA SER A 9 -33.53 8.78 -11.88
C SER A 9 -34.94 9.34 -12.10
N SER A 10 -35.14 10.65 -11.93
CA SER A 10 -36.31 11.34 -12.46
C SER A 10 -36.12 12.86 -12.40
N GLY A 11 -35.96 13.51 -13.56
CA GLY A 11 -36.28 14.94 -13.70
C GLY A 11 -35.28 15.90 -14.34
N GLY A 12 -34.33 15.46 -15.19
CA GLY A 12 -33.33 16.36 -15.79
C GLY A 12 -32.91 16.12 -17.25
N ASP A 13 -33.61 15.25 -18.00
CA ASP A 13 -33.08 14.65 -19.24
C ASP A 13 -33.08 15.56 -20.49
N GLY A 14 -33.55 16.81 -20.38
CA GLY A 14 -33.65 17.72 -21.53
C GLY A 14 -32.42 18.61 -21.80
N GLY A 15 -31.60 18.86 -20.76
CA GLY A 15 -30.52 19.86 -20.82
C GLY A 15 -29.15 19.27 -21.18
N GLU A 16 -28.79 18.13 -20.59
CA GLU A 16 -27.46 17.52 -20.77
C GLU A 16 -27.29 16.93 -22.18
N ALA A 17 -28.35 16.34 -22.75
CA ALA A 17 -28.36 15.75 -24.09
C ALA A 17 -28.09 16.77 -25.23
N ARG A 18 -28.25 18.08 -24.99
CA ARG A 18 -27.97 19.14 -25.98
C ARG A 18 -26.49 19.51 -26.08
N THR A 19 -25.70 19.24 -25.04
CA THR A 19 -24.26 19.58 -25.03
C THR A 19 -23.46 18.60 -25.89
N LYS A 20 -22.28 19.03 -26.40
CA LYS A 20 -21.37 18.13 -27.15
C LYS A 20 -20.94 16.93 -26.28
N LEU A 21 -20.73 17.16 -24.98
CA LEU A 21 -20.38 16.14 -24.00
C LEU A 21 -21.51 15.14 -23.77
N GLY A 22 -22.76 15.60 -23.62
CA GLY A 22 -23.92 14.72 -23.47
C GLY A 22 -24.16 13.82 -24.69
N ARG A 23 -23.99 14.35 -25.90
CA ARG A 23 -24.06 13.55 -27.14
C ARG A 23 -22.98 12.48 -27.21
N LEU A 24 -21.74 12.81 -26.82
CA LEU A 24 -20.64 11.84 -26.74
C LEU A 24 -20.95 10.74 -25.71
N ASN A 25 -21.41 11.12 -24.52
CA ASN A 25 -21.76 10.17 -23.47
C ASN A 25 -22.87 9.20 -23.92
N ALA A 26 -23.95 9.72 -24.50
CA ALA A 26 -25.04 8.89 -25.01
C ALA A 26 -24.61 7.98 -26.17
N ALA A 27 -23.70 8.45 -27.05
CA ALA A 27 -23.16 7.64 -28.13
C ALA A 27 -22.27 6.50 -27.61
N VAL A 28 -21.39 6.79 -26.64
CA VAL A 28 -20.51 5.78 -26.04
C VAL A 28 -21.30 4.79 -25.18
N GLU A 29 -22.32 5.24 -24.46
CA GLU A 29 -23.20 4.36 -23.68
C GLU A 29 -23.88 3.29 -24.54
N ARG A 30 -24.39 3.68 -25.73
CA ARG A 30 -25.01 2.75 -26.69
C ARG A 30 -24.00 1.89 -27.46
N SER A 31 -22.72 2.27 -27.42
CA SER A 31 -21.66 1.55 -28.12
C SER A 31 -21.32 0.21 -27.46
N TRP A 32 -20.42 -0.55 -28.08
CA TRP A 32 -19.87 -1.77 -27.48
C TRP A 32 -19.15 -1.48 -26.14
N VAL A 33 -18.45 -0.34 -26.03
CA VAL A 33 -17.74 0.06 -24.79
C VAL A 33 -18.73 0.26 -23.64
N GLY A 34 -19.81 1.02 -23.87
CA GLY A 34 -20.82 1.26 -22.82
C GLY A 34 -21.49 -0.02 -22.31
N ARG A 35 -21.75 -0.98 -23.21
CA ARG A 35 -22.27 -2.31 -22.85
C ARG A 35 -21.24 -3.16 -22.11
N ARG A 36 -19.97 -3.18 -22.54
CA ARG A 36 -18.90 -3.97 -21.92
C ARG A 36 -18.56 -3.53 -20.50
N PHE A 37 -18.57 -2.21 -20.25
CA PHE A 37 -18.26 -1.63 -18.94
C PHE A 37 -19.52 -1.40 -18.08
N ARG A 38 -20.72 -1.68 -18.62
CA ARG A 38 -22.01 -1.54 -17.94
C ARG A 38 -22.27 -0.11 -17.42
N LEU A 39 -21.95 0.91 -18.23
CA LEU A 39 -22.02 2.33 -17.81
C LEU A 39 -23.41 2.73 -17.29
N ALA A 40 -24.45 2.37 -18.03
CA ALA A 40 -25.84 2.63 -17.66
C ALA A 40 -26.22 1.95 -16.31
N ALA A 41 -25.88 0.67 -16.16
CA ALA A 41 -26.21 -0.09 -14.95
C ALA A 41 -25.47 0.40 -13.70
N ARG A 42 -24.28 1.00 -13.87
CA ARG A 42 -23.48 1.56 -12.78
C ARG A 42 -23.72 3.05 -12.55
N GLY A 43 -24.61 3.68 -13.33
CA GLY A 43 -24.98 5.09 -13.18
C GLY A 43 -23.81 6.05 -13.37
N THR A 44 -22.97 5.80 -14.38
CA THR A 44 -21.78 6.63 -14.69
C THR A 44 -21.71 6.93 -16.19
N THR A 45 -20.93 7.96 -16.57
CA THR A 45 -20.75 8.38 -17.96
C THR A 45 -19.30 8.21 -18.40
N PHE A 46 -19.06 8.09 -19.71
CA PHE A 46 -17.71 8.00 -20.26
C PHE A 46 -16.81 9.17 -19.81
N THR A 47 -17.34 10.40 -19.84
CA THR A 47 -16.59 11.57 -19.38
C THR A 47 -16.32 11.57 -17.87
N THR A 48 -17.23 11.03 -17.06
CA THR A 48 -17.03 10.87 -15.62
C THR A 48 -15.89 9.89 -15.36
N GLU A 49 -15.88 8.75 -16.04
CA GLU A 49 -14.82 7.74 -15.92
C GLU A 49 -13.45 8.26 -16.34
N LEU A 50 -13.38 9.04 -17.44
CA LEU A 50 -12.12 9.64 -17.88
C LEU A 50 -11.60 10.67 -16.87
N ARG A 51 -12.49 11.48 -16.28
CA ARG A 51 -12.13 12.44 -15.23
C ARG A 51 -11.69 11.73 -13.96
N ALA A 52 -12.45 10.71 -13.53
CA ALA A 52 -12.12 9.88 -12.38
C ALA A 52 -10.75 9.21 -12.56
N GLY A 53 -10.47 8.63 -13.73
CA GLY A 53 -9.20 7.98 -14.03
C GLY A 53 -8.03 8.97 -14.10
N THR A 54 -8.30 10.18 -14.60
CA THR A 54 -7.33 11.29 -14.52
C THR A 54 -7.03 11.61 -13.06
N THR A 55 -8.04 11.81 -12.22
CA THR A 55 -7.81 12.09 -10.80
C THR A 55 -7.11 10.95 -10.08
N THR A 56 -7.48 9.69 -10.33
CA THR A 56 -6.77 8.51 -9.82
C THR A 56 -5.29 8.58 -10.17
N PHE A 57 -4.95 8.72 -11.46
CA PHE A 57 -3.56 8.85 -11.87
C PHE A 57 -2.86 10.02 -11.19
N LEU A 58 -3.49 11.20 -11.15
CA LEU A 58 -2.88 12.38 -10.56
C LEU A 58 -2.59 12.18 -9.06
N THR A 59 -3.45 11.48 -8.34
CA THR A 59 -3.20 11.14 -6.92
C THR A 59 -2.16 10.04 -6.73
N MET A 60 -1.95 9.20 -7.73
CA MET A 60 -1.01 8.08 -7.68
C MET A 60 0.36 8.41 -8.28
N ALA A 61 0.48 9.46 -9.10
CA ALA A 61 1.67 9.73 -9.91
C ALA A 61 2.97 9.83 -9.09
N TYR A 62 2.87 10.20 -7.82
CA TYR A 62 4.01 10.27 -6.91
C TYR A 62 4.68 8.90 -6.69
N ILE A 63 3.97 7.79 -6.88
CA ILE A 63 4.52 6.43 -6.71
C ILE A 63 5.71 6.16 -7.61
N LEU A 64 5.73 6.81 -8.78
CA LEU A 64 6.82 6.70 -9.74
C LEU A 64 8.14 7.14 -9.13
N ALA A 65 8.13 8.18 -8.31
CA ALA A 65 9.32 8.68 -7.62
C ALA A 65 9.60 7.95 -6.29
N VAL A 66 8.55 7.73 -5.47
CA VAL A 66 8.70 7.15 -4.12
C VAL A 66 9.14 5.71 -4.15
N ASN A 67 8.53 4.88 -5.00
CA ASN A 67 8.89 3.48 -5.06
C ASN A 67 10.37 3.31 -5.41
N ALA A 68 10.83 4.08 -6.40
CA ALA A 68 12.21 4.08 -6.81
C ALA A 68 13.15 4.59 -5.69
N SER A 69 12.75 5.61 -4.94
CA SER A 69 13.51 6.14 -3.78
C SER A 69 13.71 5.06 -2.72
N ILE A 70 12.60 4.52 -2.19
CA ILE A 70 12.60 3.50 -1.13
C ILE A 70 13.43 2.28 -1.52
N LEU A 71 13.24 1.76 -2.74
CA LEU A 71 13.98 0.59 -3.19
C LEU A 71 15.47 0.91 -3.45
N SER A 72 15.79 2.13 -3.92
CA SER A 72 17.19 2.55 -4.12
C SER A 72 17.95 2.77 -2.81
N ASP A 73 17.27 3.13 -1.72
CA ASP A 73 17.84 3.23 -0.36
C ASP A 73 18.38 1.90 0.15
N SER A 74 17.79 0.78 -0.28
CA SER A 74 18.34 -0.56 0.00
C SER A 74 19.62 -0.87 -0.80
N GLY A 75 19.98 -0.01 -1.74
CA GLY A 75 21.03 -0.19 -2.73
C GLY A 75 20.54 -0.69 -4.10
N ALA A 76 19.30 -1.21 -4.21
CA ALA A 76 18.65 -1.79 -5.41
C ALA A 76 19.24 -3.10 -6.00
N THR A 77 20.02 -3.06 -7.11
CA THR A 77 20.84 -4.21 -7.60
C THR A 77 22.38 -3.99 -7.60
N CYS A 78 22.87 -2.86 -7.08
CA CYS A 78 24.27 -2.47 -6.93
C CYS A 78 25.05 -3.16 -5.79
N THR A 79 26.25 -3.63 -6.11
CA THR A 79 27.15 -4.38 -5.23
C THR A 79 28.45 -3.62 -4.93
N VAL A 80 29.35 -4.24 -4.14
CA VAL A 80 30.71 -3.69 -3.91
C VAL A 80 31.55 -3.70 -5.19
N ASP A 81 31.19 -4.54 -6.17
CA ASP A 81 31.91 -4.66 -7.44
C ASP A 81 31.66 -3.45 -8.36
N ASP A 82 30.60 -2.67 -8.09
CA ASP A 82 30.27 -1.44 -8.81
C ASP A 82 31.01 -0.21 -8.27
N CYS A 83 31.82 -0.38 -7.23
CA CYS A 83 32.65 0.69 -6.68
C CYS A 83 33.94 0.86 -7.51
N ASP A 84 34.38 2.10 -7.69
CA ASP A 84 35.65 2.40 -8.35
C ASP A 84 36.84 1.79 -7.56
N ALA A 85 36.72 1.76 -6.22
CA ALA A 85 37.60 1.03 -5.32
C ALA A 85 36.80 0.01 -4.46
N PRO A 86 36.84 -1.29 -4.79
CA PRO A 86 36.05 -2.32 -4.10
C PRO A 86 36.41 -2.45 -2.62
N SER A 87 35.51 -1.98 -1.74
CA SER A 87 35.62 -2.17 -0.30
C SER A 87 34.22 -2.22 0.32
N PRO A 88 33.96 -2.99 1.39
CA PRO A 88 32.65 -2.97 2.04
C PRO A 88 32.20 -1.58 2.54
N ALA A 89 33.16 -0.68 2.78
CA ALA A 89 32.92 0.70 3.19
C ALA A 89 32.48 1.62 2.05
N CYS A 90 32.70 1.26 0.77
CA CYS A 90 32.37 2.12 -0.38
C CYS A 90 30.88 2.47 -0.51
N LYS A 91 30.02 1.64 0.11
CA LYS A 91 28.56 1.81 0.13
C LYS A 91 28.07 2.88 1.09
N PHE A 92 28.89 3.27 2.06
CA PHE A 92 28.49 4.16 3.15
C PHE A 92 29.23 5.49 3.07
N PRO A 93 28.66 6.58 3.61
CA PRO A 93 29.29 7.90 3.56
C PRO A 93 30.74 7.92 4.09
N PRO A 94 31.71 8.48 3.35
CA PRO A 94 31.58 9.05 2.00
C PRO A 94 31.40 7.97 0.92
N VAL A 95 30.27 8.02 0.22
CA VAL A 95 29.89 7.01 -0.78
C VAL A 95 30.76 7.14 -2.03
N ASP A 96 31.26 6.01 -2.53
CA ASP A 96 32.05 5.94 -3.75
C ASP A 96 31.26 6.38 -4.99
N ALA A 97 31.93 7.03 -5.95
CA ALA A 97 31.28 7.61 -7.12
C ALA A 97 30.69 6.53 -8.05
N GLY A 98 31.40 5.42 -8.26
CA GLY A 98 30.92 4.28 -9.04
C GLY A 98 29.65 3.66 -8.45
N TYR A 99 29.63 3.47 -7.13
CA TYR A 99 28.44 2.94 -6.44
C TYR A 99 27.26 3.90 -6.50
N ALA A 100 27.48 5.20 -6.27
CA ALA A 100 26.43 6.22 -6.37
C ALA A 100 25.83 6.28 -7.78
N ALA A 101 26.66 6.16 -8.82
CA ALA A 101 26.20 6.11 -10.21
C ALA A 101 25.37 4.84 -10.50
N CYS A 102 25.76 3.70 -9.94
CA CYS A 102 24.95 2.48 -10.03
C CYS A 102 23.57 2.66 -9.38
N VAL A 103 23.52 3.17 -8.14
CA VAL A 103 22.26 3.39 -7.41
C VAL A 103 21.36 4.37 -8.16
N ALA A 104 21.95 5.43 -8.74
CA ALA A 104 21.21 6.37 -9.58
C ALA A 104 20.64 5.72 -10.84
N ARG A 105 21.38 4.80 -11.49
CA ARG A 105 20.89 4.02 -12.63
C ARG A 105 19.75 3.09 -12.22
N ALA A 106 19.94 2.33 -11.14
CA ALA A 106 18.91 1.42 -10.63
C ALA A 106 17.63 2.18 -10.23
N ARG A 107 17.76 3.38 -9.64
CA ARG A 107 16.62 4.25 -9.36
C ARG A 107 15.87 4.63 -10.64
N ARG A 108 16.56 4.97 -11.73
CA ARG A 108 15.92 5.29 -13.03
C ARG A 108 15.20 4.07 -13.61
N ASP A 109 15.83 2.89 -13.56
CA ASP A 109 15.22 1.62 -13.97
C ASP A 109 13.95 1.31 -13.18
N LEU A 110 13.96 1.52 -11.86
CA LEU A 110 12.82 1.30 -10.98
C LEU A 110 11.64 2.24 -11.28
N ILE A 111 11.88 3.49 -11.72
CA ILE A 111 10.79 4.40 -12.15
C ILE A 111 10.08 3.82 -13.38
N VAL A 112 10.85 3.34 -14.37
CA VAL A 112 10.30 2.72 -15.58
C VAL A 112 9.57 1.42 -15.25
N ALA A 113 10.17 0.57 -14.41
CA ALA A 113 9.57 -0.68 -13.95
C ALA A 113 8.26 -0.44 -13.21
N THR A 114 8.20 0.58 -12.35
CA THR A 114 6.99 1.01 -11.62
C THR A 114 5.89 1.45 -12.58
N ALA A 115 6.22 2.31 -13.56
CA ALA A 115 5.25 2.76 -14.54
C ALA A 115 4.73 1.60 -15.40
N ALA A 116 5.63 0.78 -15.94
CA ALA A 116 5.28 -0.36 -16.80
C ALA A 116 4.44 -1.42 -16.06
N SER A 117 4.81 -1.76 -14.82
CA SER A 117 4.03 -2.70 -14.00
C SER A 117 2.65 -2.15 -13.65
N SER A 118 2.55 -0.84 -13.36
CA SER A 118 1.28 -0.16 -13.08
C SER A 118 0.37 -0.11 -14.32
N VAL A 119 0.95 0.06 -15.52
CA VAL A 119 0.21 -0.04 -16.79
C VAL A 119 -0.40 -1.43 -16.93
N ILE A 120 0.40 -2.49 -16.78
CA ILE A 120 -0.06 -3.87 -16.95
C ILE A 120 -1.14 -4.19 -15.92
N GLY A 121 -0.87 -3.94 -14.63
CA GLY A 121 -1.81 -4.24 -13.55
C GLY A 121 -3.13 -3.47 -13.69
N SER A 122 -3.07 -2.16 -13.91
CA SER A 122 -4.26 -1.32 -14.08
C SER A 122 -5.05 -1.67 -15.35
N PHE A 123 -4.36 -2.06 -16.43
CA PHE A 123 -5.00 -2.48 -17.68
C PHE A 123 -5.76 -3.80 -17.50
N ILE A 124 -5.16 -4.79 -16.83
CA ILE A 124 -5.81 -6.08 -16.56
C ILE A 124 -7.01 -5.88 -15.62
N MET A 125 -6.86 -5.07 -14.57
CA MET A 125 -7.94 -4.79 -13.62
C MET A 125 -9.11 -4.08 -14.29
N GLY A 126 -8.80 -3.07 -15.12
CA GLY A 126 -9.81 -2.35 -15.87
C GLY A 126 -10.51 -3.23 -16.90
N SER A 127 -9.78 -4.05 -17.64
CA SER A 127 -10.33 -4.88 -18.72
C SER A 127 -11.12 -6.08 -18.21
N PHE A 128 -10.57 -6.84 -17.26
CA PHE A 128 -11.14 -8.13 -16.82
C PHE A 128 -12.03 -8.02 -15.60
N ALA A 129 -11.57 -7.34 -14.55
CA ALA A 129 -12.38 -7.18 -13.32
C ALA A 129 -13.45 -6.09 -13.47
N ASN A 130 -13.26 -5.15 -14.41
CA ASN A 130 -14.12 -3.99 -14.61
C ASN A 130 -14.30 -3.20 -13.29
N LEU A 131 -13.23 -2.97 -12.53
CA LEU A 131 -13.27 -2.18 -11.29
C LEU A 131 -12.50 -0.87 -11.45
N PRO A 132 -12.94 0.23 -10.81
CA PRO A 132 -12.29 1.54 -10.87
C PRO A 132 -11.04 1.61 -9.96
N ILE A 133 -10.25 0.54 -9.95
CA ILE A 133 -9.10 0.38 -9.06
C ILE A 133 -7.86 0.31 -9.94
N ALA A 134 -6.93 1.24 -9.74
CA ALA A 134 -5.63 1.19 -10.37
C ALA A 134 -4.65 0.40 -9.48
N LEU A 135 -3.72 -0.29 -10.14
CA LEU A 135 -2.71 -1.11 -9.49
C LEU A 135 -1.35 -0.45 -9.66
N ALA A 136 -0.56 -0.49 -8.60
CA ALA A 136 0.81 0.01 -8.56
C ALA A 136 1.62 -0.75 -7.50
N PRO A 137 2.96 -0.70 -7.54
CA PRO A 137 3.80 -1.32 -6.51
C PRO A 137 3.42 -0.90 -5.08
N GLY A 138 3.29 -1.88 -4.18
CA GLY A 138 2.83 -1.67 -2.82
C GLY A 138 3.86 -0.98 -1.94
N MET A 139 3.66 0.31 -1.61
CA MET A 139 4.65 1.06 -0.83
C MET A 139 4.95 0.45 0.55
N GLY A 140 3.94 -0.17 1.17
CA GLY A 140 4.07 -0.77 2.48
C GLY A 140 5.00 -1.98 2.51
N THR A 141 4.84 -2.88 1.54
CA THR A 141 5.74 -4.04 1.36
C THR A 141 7.14 -3.58 0.97
N ASN A 142 7.26 -2.50 0.18
CA ASN A 142 8.54 -1.96 -0.26
C ASN A 142 9.35 -1.37 0.88
N ALA A 143 8.70 -0.58 1.76
CA ALA A 143 9.38 -0.01 2.92
C ALA A 143 9.81 -1.10 3.91
N SER A 144 8.94 -2.09 4.16
CA SER A 144 9.30 -3.23 5.02
C SER A 144 10.46 -4.02 4.41
N PHE A 145 10.47 -4.25 3.10
CA PHE A 145 11.57 -4.93 2.43
C PHE A 145 12.88 -4.12 2.47
N ALA A 146 12.85 -2.86 2.05
CA ALA A 146 14.03 -2.01 1.92
C ALA A 146 14.70 -1.77 3.27
N TYR A 147 13.92 -1.53 4.32
CA TYR A 147 14.47 -1.10 5.61
C TYR A 147 14.55 -2.22 6.66
N THR A 148 13.66 -3.22 6.63
CA THR A 148 13.65 -4.31 7.62
C THR A 148 14.38 -5.55 7.11
N VAL A 149 14.22 -5.91 5.84
CA VAL A 149 14.80 -7.15 5.27
C VAL A 149 16.21 -6.90 4.72
N VAL A 150 16.34 -5.94 3.80
CA VAL A 150 17.62 -5.64 3.13
C VAL A 150 18.46 -4.66 3.94
N GLY A 151 17.83 -3.68 4.56
CA GLY A 151 18.52 -2.59 5.26
C GLY A 151 19.17 -1.58 4.30
N PHE A 152 19.57 -0.44 4.84
CA PHE A 152 20.16 0.67 4.08
C PHE A 152 21.46 0.24 3.35
N HIS A 153 21.49 0.27 2.03
CA HIS A 153 22.58 -0.26 1.19
C HIS A 153 22.97 -1.74 1.44
N GLY A 154 22.00 -2.58 1.84
CA GLY A 154 22.22 -4.01 2.05
C GLY A 154 22.89 -4.33 3.39
N SER A 155 22.57 -3.51 4.39
CA SER A 155 23.15 -3.53 5.73
C SER A 155 22.40 -4.37 6.76
N GLY A 156 21.25 -4.93 6.36
CA GLY A 156 20.40 -5.79 7.17
C GLY A 156 20.95 -7.20 7.33
N THR A 157 20.09 -8.09 7.84
CA THR A 157 20.42 -9.50 8.11
C THR A 157 20.78 -10.29 6.84
N LEU A 158 20.46 -9.75 5.66
CA LEU A 158 20.72 -10.36 4.36
C LEU A 158 21.73 -9.55 3.56
N PRO A 159 22.99 -10.04 3.40
CA PRO A 159 23.98 -9.34 2.57
C PRO A 159 23.50 -9.28 1.13
N TYR A 160 23.75 -8.17 0.48
CA TYR A 160 23.16 -7.86 -0.82
C TYR A 160 23.40 -8.86 -1.97
N ARG A 161 24.53 -9.58 -1.98
CA ARG A 161 24.75 -10.71 -2.92
C ARG A 161 23.74 -11.86 -2.75
N THR A 162 23.01 -11.88 -1.63
CA THR A 162 21.89 -12.78 -1.30
C THR A 162 20.52 -12.12 -1.43
N ALA A 163 20.44 -10.83 -1.76
CA ALA A 163 19.20 -10.11 -2.11
C ALA A 163 18.89 -10.13 -3.61
N LEU A 164 19.88 -10.47 -4.47
CA LEU A 164 19.71 -10.80 -5.89
C LEU A 164 18.57 -11.81 -6.20
N PRO A 165 18.26 -12.83 -5.36
CA PRO A 165 17.10 -13.69 -5.56
C PRO A 165 15.76 -13.08 -5.10
N ALA A 166 15.71 -11.87 -4.55
CA ALA A 166 14.45 -11.25 -4.11
C ALA A 166 13.42 -11.05 -5.24
N PRO A 167 13.78 -10.60 -6.46
CA PRO A 167 12.85 -10.58 -7.59
C PRO A 167 12.35 -11.99 -7.95
N ALA A 168 13.17 -13.03 -7.78
CA ALA A 168 12.79 -14.41 -7.98
C ALA A 168 11.84 -14.94 -6.90
N ALA A 169 11.98 -14.48 -5.64
CA ALA A 169 11.03 -14.77 -4.57
C ALA A 169 9.68 -14.12 -4.85
N VAL A 170 9.65 -12.84 -5.24
CA VAL A 170 8.40 -12.13 -5.61
C VAL A 170 7.77 -12.74 -6.86
N PHE A 171 8.57 -13.21 -7.82
CA PHE A 171 8.06 -13.93 -8.98
C PHE A 171 7.39 -15.25 -8.60
N LEU A 172 8.05 -16.05 -7.74
CA LEU A 172 7.50 -17.31 -7.25
C LEU A 172 6.24 -17.09 -6.40
N GLU A 173 6.25 -16.07 -5.56
CA GLU A 173 5.08 -15.58 -4.81
C GLU A 173 3.91 -15.27 -5.76
N GLY A 174 4.15 -14.47 -6.81
CA GLY A 174 3.14 -14.14 -7.81
C GLY A 174 2.54 -15.38 -8.49
N LEU A 175 3.37 -16.39 -8.80
CA LEU A 175 2.89 -17.67 -9.36
C LEU A 175 2.05 -18.47 -8.36
N ILE A 176 2.48 -18.55 -7.10
CA ILE A 176 1.71 -19.18 -6.02
C ILE A 176 0.37 -18.47 -5.87
N PHE A 177 0.36 -17.14 -5.92
CA PHE A 177 -0.87 -16.36 -5.84
C PHE A 177 -1.80 -16.54 -6.99
N LEU A 178 -1.25 -16.58 -8.20
CA LEU A 178 -2.03 -16.83 -9.40
C LEU A 178 -2.71 -18.19 -9.28
N PHE A 179 -1.97 -19.21 -8.85
CA PHE A 179 -2.51 -20.55 -8.60
C PHE A 179 -3.63 -20.56 -7.54
N ILE A 180 -3.39 -19.97 -6.35
CA ILE A 180 -4.38 -19.87 -5.27
C ILE A 180 -5.64 -19.11 -5.71
N SER A 181 -5.45 -18.05 -6.51
CA SER A 181 -6.55 -17.24 -7.05
C SER A 181 -7.36 -18.03 -8.06
N VAL A 182 -6.71 -18.77 -8.97
CA VAL A 182 -7.37 -19.63 -9.96
C VAL A 182 -8.22 -20.71 -9.30
N VAL A 183 -7.71 -21.33 -8.23
CA VAL A 183 -8.42 -22.34 -7.42
C VAL A 183 -9.57 -21.73 -6.60
N GLY A 184 -9.65 -20.40 -6.48
CA GLY A 184 -10.69 -19.71 -5.71
C GLY A 184 -10.49 -19.82 -4.19
N LEU A 185 -9.29 -20.22 -3.74
CA LEU A 185 -8.98 -20.33 -2.31
C LEU A 185 -8.76 -18.95 -1.68
N ARG A 186 -8.39 -17.93 -2.46
CA ARG A 186 -8.10 -16.57 -1.97
C ARG A 186 -9.32 -15.89 -1.34
N SER A 187 -10.52 -16.06 -1.89
CA SER A 187 -11.74 -15.51 -1.29
C SER A 187 -12.09 -16.17 0.04
N LYS A 188 -11.81 -17.47 0.19
CA LYS A 188 -11.95 -18.18 1.47
C LYS A 188 -10.90 -17.71 2.48
N LEU A 189 -9.67 -17.46 2.02
CA LEU A 189 -8.60 -16.95 2.87
C LEU A 189 -8.92 -15.56 3.42
N ALA A 190 -9.47 -14.69 2.57
CA ALA A 190 -9.94 -13.36 2.97
C ALA A 190 -10.99 -13.42 4.08
N LYS A 191 -11.86 -14.44 4.09
CA LYS A 191 -12.90 -14.63 5.12
C LYS A 191 -12.34 -15.05 6.48
N PHE A 192 -11.14 -15.65 6.54
CA PHE A 192 -10.51 -15.98 7.82
C PHE A 192 -9.98 -14.76 8.57
N ILE A 193 -9.75 -13.64 7.88
CA ILE A 193 -9.29 -12.41 8.51
C ILE A 193 -10.46 -11.76 9.26
N PRO A 194 -10.35 -11.54 10.58
CA PRO A 194 -11.39 -10.91 11.37
C PRO A 194 -11.76 -9.53 10.83
N LYS A 195 -13.05 -9.20 10.83
CA LYS A 195 -13.56 -7.89 10.40
C LYS A 195 -12.84 -6.69 11.06
N PRO A 196 -12.62 -6.63 12.40
CA PRO A 196 -11.95 -5.48 13.01
C PRO A 196 -10.52 -5.29 12.48
N VAL A 197 -9.77 -6.40 12.34
CA VAL A 197 -8.41 -6.37 11.78
C VAL A 197 -8.45 -5.94 10.33
N ARG A 198 -9.36 -6.47 9.50
CA ARG A 198 -9.47 -6.09 8.08
C ARG A 198 -9.74 -4.60 7.89
N ILE A 199 -10.62 -4.01 8.70
CA ILE A 199 -10.95 -2.58 8.65
C ILE A 199 -9.75 -1.74 9.13
N SER A 200 -9.19 -2.08 10.30
CA SER A 200 -8.06 -1.34 10.88
C SER A 200 -6.77 -1.48 10.07
N SER A 201 -6.61 -2.55 9.30
CA SER A 201 -5.44 -2.78 8.43
C SER A 201 -5.21 -1.60 7.49
N SER A 202 -6.26 -1.12 6.83
CA SER A 202 -6.17 0.01 5.90
C SER A 202 -5.67 1.29 6.59
N ALA A 203 -6.23 1.62 7.76
CA ALA A 203 -5.80 2.78 8.52
C ALA A 203 -4.40 2.62 9.13
N GLY A 204 -4.00 1.40 9.49
CA GLY A 204 -2.66 1.08 9.97
C GLY A 204 -1.60 1.27 8.88
N ILE A 205 -1.89 0.82 7.65
CA ILE A 205 -1.06 1.06 6.47
C ILE A 205 -0.96 2.57 6.21
N GLY A 206 -2.08 3.29 6.27
CA GLY A 206 -2.08 4.75 6.14
C GLY A 206 -1.24 5.46 7.19
N LEU A 207 -1.29 5.02 8.46
CA LEU A 207 -0.47 5.56 9.54
C LEU A 207 1.03 5.24 9.34
N PHE A 208 1.34 4.05 8.83
CA PHE A 208 2.70 3.67 8.45
C PHE A 208 3.25 4.55 7.31
N LEU A 209 2.47 4.78 6.26
CA LEU A 209 2.85 5.69 5.16
C LEU A 209 3.02 7.13 5.64
N ALA A 210 2.13 7.61 6.50
CA ALA A 210 2.28 8.93 7.12
C ALA A 210 3.57 9.01 7.95
N PHE A 211 3.92 7.95 8.69
CA PHE A 211 5.17 7.89 9.44
C PHE A 211 6.40 7.95 8.52
N ILE A 212 6.41 7.20 7.41
CA ILE A 212 7.45 7.29 6.37
C ILE A 212 7.56 8.71 5.81
N GLY A 213 6.43 9.33 5.47
CA GLY A 213 6.38 10.70 4.95
C GLY A 213 6.83 11.78 5.94
N LEU A 214 6.87 11.49 7.23
CA LEU A 214 7.41 12.39 8.26
C LEU A 214 8.92 12.21 8.49
N GLN A 215 9.50 11.09 8.07
CA GLN A 215 10.93 10.82 8.22
C GLN A 215 11.78 11.62 7.22
N SER A 216 13.07 11.69 7.48
CA SER A 216 14.05 12.46 6.69
C SER A 216 14.54 11.76 5.42
N SER A 217 14.44 10.44 5.35
CA SER A 217 14.82 9.66 4.17
C SER A 217 13.86 9.94 3.02
N GLU A 218 12.57 9.76 3.28
CA GLU A 218 11.53 9.69 2.24
C GLU A 218 10.57 10.88 2.22
N GLY A 219 10.68 11.80 3.19
CA GLY A 219 9.65 12.81 3.36
C GLY A 219 10.11 14.15 3.91
N VAL A 220 9.28 14.71 4.78
CA VAL A 220 9.40 16.09 5.26
C VAL A 220 10.58 16.26 6.23
N GLY A 221 11.03 15.17 6.85
CA GLY A 221 12.12 15.20 7.83
C GLY A 221 11.74 15.76 9.20
N LEU A 222 10.44 15.80 9.54
CA LEU A 222 9.95 16.23 10.85
C LEU A 222 10.37 15.28 11.98
N VAL A 223 10.41 13.98 11.70
CA VAL A 223 10.74 12.93 12.65
C VAL A 223 12.15 12.43 12.40
N GLY A 224 12.95 12.37 13.47
CA GLY A 224 14.31 11.83 13.47
C GLY A 224 14.52 10.78 14.57
N PHE A 225 15.64 10.08 14.50
CA PHE A 225 16.01 9.06 15.48
C PHE A 225 16.49 9.68 16.80
N SER A 226 16.18 9.02 17.92
CA SER A 226 16.71 9.34 19.25
C SER A 226 17.02 8.07 20.01
N SER A 227 18.21 7.96 20.60
CA SER A 227 18.60 6.80 21.41
C SER A 227 17.77 6.65 22.69
N SER A 228 17.17 7.73 23.19
CA SER A 228 16.38 7.71 24.44
C SER A 228 14.89 7.46 24.24
N THR A 229 14.33 7.86 23.10
CA THR A 229 12.87 7.86 22.86
C THR A 229 12.46 7.17 21.56
N LEU A 230 13.41 6.58 20.83
CA LEU A 230 13.33 6.08 19.45
C LEU A 230 13.05 7.17 18.41
N VAL A 231 12.06 8.03 18.68
CA VAL A 231 11.60 9.13 17.82
C VAL A 231 11.80 10.47 18.52
N THR A 232 12.30 11.47 17.79
CA THR A 232 12.41 12.86 18.25
C THR A 232 12.10 13.84 17.12
N LEU A 233 12.01 15.13 17.48
CA LEU A 233 11.83 16.22 16.54
C LEU A 233 13.12 16.44 15.72
N GLY A 234 12.99 16.36 14.41
CA GLY A 234 14.06 16.47 13.43
C GLY A 234 14.12 17.84 12.74
N ALA A 235 14.22 17.79 11.41
CA ALA A 235 14.26 18.94 10.50
C ALA A 235 15.47 19.87 10.73
N CYS A 236 16.65 19.28 10.98
CA CYS A 236 17.90 20.02 11.09
C CYS A 236 18.58 20.21 9.73
N PRO A 237 19.40 21.26 9.55
CA PRO A 237 20.20 21.47 8.35
C PRO A 237 21.19 20.33 8.13
N ALA A 238 21.60 20.08 6.88
CA ALA A 238 22.50 18.98 6.54
C ALA A 238 23.81 18.95 7.36
N SER A 239 24.34 20.12 7.73
CA SER A 239 25.55 20.25 8.55
C SER A 239 25.41 19.81 10.01
N GLN A 240 24.17 19.71 10.52
CA GLN A 240 23.87 19.36 11.91
C GLN A 240 23.28 17.95 12.05
N ARG A 241 23.35 17.17 10.96
CA ARG A 241 22.92 15.78 10.88
C ARG A 241 24.12 14.88 11.16
N ALA A 242 23.95 13.94 12.08
CA ALA A 242 24.92 12.88 12.31
C ALA A 242 24.31 11.54 11.91
N SER A 243 25.05 10.75 11.14
CA SER A 243 24.70 9.35 10.89
C SER A 243 24.91 8.54 12.16
N VAL A 244 23.98 7.64 12.49
CA VAL A 244 24.08 6.79 13.68
C VAL A 244 24.55 5.40 13.27
N ALA A 245 25.53 4.88 14.00
CA ALA A 245 26.00 3.50 13.86
C ALA A 245 25.78 2.74 15.18
N PRO A 246 25.28 1.49 15.15
CA PRO A 246 25.09 0.69 16.35
C PRO A 246 26.47 0.30 16.91
N VAL A 247 26.66 0.60 18.19
CA VAL A 247 27.92 0.44 18.90
C VAL A 247 27.70 -0.39 20.17
N VAL A 248 28.62 -1.31 20.45
CA VAL A 248 28.73 -2.04 21.72
C VAL A 248 29.70 -1.32 22.63
N THR A 249 29.25 -1.00 23.84
CA THR A 249 30.09 -0.51 24.93
C THR A 249 30.62 -1.70 25.72
N PHE A 250 31.93 -1.89 25.71
CA PHE A 250 32.58 -2.90 26.53
C PHE A 250 32.66 -2.44 28.00
N PRO A 251 32.77 -3.37 28.98
CA PRO A 251 32.88 -3.04 30.40
C PRO A 251 34.07 -2.14 30.76
N ASN A 252 35.09 -2.06 29.90
CA ASN A 252 36.24 -1.17 30.04
C ASN A 252 35.97 0.27 29.55
N GLY A 253 34.72 0.60 29.19
CA GLY A 253 34.33 1.91 28.66
C GLY A 253 34.72 2.15 27.19
N THR A 254 35.35 1.17 26.53
CA THR A 254 35.64 1.26 25.09
C THR A 254 34.38 0.99 24.29
N VAL A 255 34.20 1.74 23.22
CA VAL A 255 33.06 1.60 22.31
C VAL A 255 33.59 1.01 21.01
N ALA A 256 33.02 -0.11 20.56
CA ALA A 256 33.27 -0.64 19.23
C ALA A 256 31.97 -0.72 18.45
N LEU A 257 32.05 -0.67 17.13
CA LEU A 257 30.88 -1.01 16.29
C LEU A 257 30.42 -2.41 16.65
N MET A 258 29.10 -2.58 16.80
CA MET A 258 28.52 -3.90 17.02
C MET A 258 28.97 -4.80 15.85
N PRO A 259 29.41 -6.05 16.07
CA PRO A 259 29.76 -6.94 14.97
C PRO A 259 28.55 -7.11 14.02
N GLY A 260 28.70 -6.75 12.74
CA GLY A 260 27.58 -6.67 11.78
C GLY A 260 26.74 -5.39 11.87
N GLY A 261 27.14 -4.45 12.74
CA GLY A 261 26.52 -3.15 12.92
C GLY A 261 26.87 -2.19 11.80
N THR A 262 25.85 -1.60 11.20
CA THR A 262 25.99 -0.79 10.00
C THR A 262 25.57 0.65 10.24
N VAL A 263 26.20 1.60 9.53
CA VAL A 263 25.82 3.01 9.63
C VAL A 263 24.41 3.14 9.07
N SER A 264 23.45 3.38 9.95
CA SER A 264 22.08 3.64 9.54
C SER A 264 21.99 5.08 9.05
N GLY A 265 21.25 5.30 7.95
CA GLY A 265 20.81 6.61 7.49
C GLY A 265 19.91 7.34 8.51
N GLY A 266 19.68 6.76 9.70
CA GLY A 266 19.11 7.42 10.86
C GLY A 266 19.92 8.67 11.22
N ILE A 267 19.42 9.80 10.73
CA ILE A 267 19.99 11.12 10.99
C ILE A 267 19.60 11.52 12.43
N LEU A 268 20.59 11.52 13.32
CA LEU A 268 20.47 12.18 14.60
C LEU A 268 20.66 13.69 14.39
N CYS A 269 19.67 14.44 14.84
CA CYS A 269 19.70 15.90 14.88
C CYS A 269 20.51 16.38 16.09
N LEU A 270 21.73 16.88 15.88
CA LEU A 270 22.59 17.37 16.95
C LEU A 270 22.11 18.72 17.53
N SER A 271 21.74 19.66 16.67
CA SER A 271 21.21 20.98 17.03
C SER A 271 20.36 21.56 15.90
N GLY A 272 19.67 22.69 16.13
CA GLY A 272 18.90 23.39 15.08
C GLY A 272 17.66 22.63 14.59
N ARG A 273 16.84 22.12 15.51
CA ARG A 273 15.57 21.45 15.15
C ARG A 273 14.60 22.41 14.47
N MET A 274 13.90 21.93 13.44
CA MET A 274 12.96 22.71 12.62
C MET A 274 13.56 23.92 11.88
N THR A 275 14.88 23.99 11.67
CA THR A 275 15.50 25.08 10.91
C THR A 275 15.82 24.72 9.45
N SER A 276 15.60 23.46 9.03
CA SER A 276 15.86 23.02 7.66
C SER A 276 14.95 23.76 6.66
N PRO A 277 15.51 24.38 5.61
CA PRO A 277 14.70 25.09 4.61
C PRO A 277 13.83 24.13 3.77
N THR A 278 14.31 22.90 3.54
CA THR A 278 13.54 21.86 2.83
C THR A 278 12.29 21.41 3.60
N PHE A 279 12.36 21.41 4.93
CA PHE A 279 11.23 21.08 5.80
C PHE A 279 10.12 22.12 5.67
N TRP A 280 10.46 23.41 5.77
CA TRP A 280 9.47 24.49 5.65
C TRP A 280 8.83 24.56 4.28
N LEU A 281 9.61 24.30 3.22
CA LEU A 281 9.06 24.19 1.87
C LEU A 281 8.03 23.06 1.78
N ALA A 282 8.34 21.89 2.35
CA ALA A 282 7.41 20.77 2.40
C ALA A 282 6.15 21.06 3.23
N VAL A 283 6.26 21.81 4.34
CA VAL A 283 5.11 22.28 5.12
C VAL A 283 4.20 23.20 4.29
N VAL A 284 4.77 24.12 3.51
CA VAL A 284 3.97 24.95 2.59
C VAL A 284 3.29 24.07 1.53
N GLY A 285 4.01 23.09 0.98
CA GLY A 285 3.43 22.07 0.09
C GLY A 285 2.24 21.33 0.74
N PHE A 286 2.39 20.88 1.98
CA PHE A 286 1.31 20.25 2.76
C PHE A 286 0.08 21.15 2.87
N LEU A 287 0.27 22.42 3.23
CA LEU A 287 -0.81 23.39 3.41
C LEU A 287 -1.55 23.65 2.09
N ILE A 288 -0.83 23.75 0.97
CA ILE A 288 -1.43 23.89 -0.36
C ILE A 288 -2.34 22.69 -0.67
N ILE A 289 -1.83 21.47 -0.47
CA ILE A 289 -2.62 20.26 -0.72
C ILE A 289 -3.84 20.21 0.20
N ALA A 290 -3.65 20.46 1.50
CA ALA A 290 -4.72 20.47 2.48
C ALA A 290 -5.81 21.49 2.12
N PHE A 291 -5.43 22.70 1.71
CA PHE A 291 -6.37 23.73 1.27
C PHE A 291 -7.12 23.33 -0.01
N CYS A 292 -6.41 22.77 -0.99
CA CYS A 292 -7.02 22.23 -2.21
C CYS A 292 -8.01 21.08 -1.89
N LEU A 293 -7.68 20.19 -0.96
CA LEU A 293 -8.56 19.12 -0.50
C LEU A 293 -9.81 19.67 0.21
N ILE A 294 -9.67 20.68 1.08
CA ILE A 294 -10.80 21.36 1.73
C ILE A 294 -11.75 21.98 0.70
N LYS A 295 -11.20 22.57 -0.36
CA LYS A 295 -11.97 23.17 -1.45
C LYS A 295 -12.45 22.15 -2.49
N ASN A 296 -12.21 20.86 -2.28
CA ASN A 296 -12.53 19.78 -3.22
C ASN A 296 -11.98 20.03 -4.64
N VAL A 297 -10.79 20.62 -4.73
CA VAL A 297 -10.10 20.85 -6.00
C VAL A 297 -9.55 19.52 -6.52
N LYS A 298 -9.81 19.24 -7.80
CA LYS A 298 -9.35 18.02 -8.47
C LYS A 298 -7.84 18.02 -8.63
N GLY A 299 -7.19 16.89 -8.35
CA GLY A 299 -5.73 16.78 -8.40
C GLY A 299 -5.01 17.54 -7.27
N ALA A 300 -5.68 17.79 -6.14
CA ALA A 300 -5.14 18.54 -5.00
C ALA A 300 -3.69 18.16 -4.61
N MET A 301 -3.38 16.87 -4.64
CA MET A 301 -2.05 16.32 -4.29
C MET A 301 -0.95 16.84 -5.22
N ILE A 302 -1.23 16.96 -6.52
CA ILE A 302 -0.24 17.38 -7.51
C ILE A 302 0.17 18.83 -7.35
N TYR A 303 -0.76 19.74 -7.03
CA TYR A 303 -0.40 21.15 -6.93
C TYR A 303 0.67 21.40 -5.87
N GLY A 304 0.59 20.69 -4.73
CA GLY A 304 1.64 20.75 -3.72
C GLY A 304 2.96 20.14 -4.16
N ILE A 305 2.92 18.96 -4.79
CA ILE A 305 4.13 18.29 -5.32
C ILE A 305 4.81 19.20 -6.35
N LEU A 306 4.06 19.73 -7.32
CA LEU A 306 4.58 20.62 -8.35
C LEU A 306 5.13 21.90 -7.74
N PHE A 307 4.42 22.53 -6.80
CA PHE A 307 4.89 23.74 -6.13
C PHE A 307 6.24 23.53 -5.45
N VAL A 308 6.37 22.48 -4.64
CA VAL A 308 7.63 22.15 -3.95
C VAL A 308 8.72 21.81 -4.97
N THR A 309 8.39 21.02 -5.98
CA THR A 309 9.34 20.58 -7.03
C THR A 309 9.88 21.76 -7.84
N PHE A 310 9.02 22.67 -8.30
CA PHE A 310 9.41 23.85 -9.08
C PHE A 310 10.33 24.79 -8.27
N ILE A 311 10.06 24.95 -6.97
CA ILE A 311 10.92 25.77 -6.08
C ILE A 311 12.26 25.07 -5.80
N SER A 312 12.31 23.74 -5.89
CA SER A 312 13.52 22.93 -5.66
C SER A 312 14.39 22.71 -6.91
N TRP A 313 14.00 23.17 -8.10
CA TRP A 313 14.84 23.06 -9.30
C TRP A 313 15.98 24.10 -9.43
N PRO A 314 15.82 25.37 -9.01
CA PRO A 314 16.92 26.34 -9.05
C PRO A 314 18.13 25.86 -8.23
N ARG A 315 19.32 25.85 -8.83
CA ARG A 315 20.57 25.36 -8.20
C ARG A 315 21.08 26.27 -7.09
N ASP A 316 20.84 27.58 -7.21
CA ASP A 316 21.38 28.60 -6.30
C ASP A 316 20.68 28.63 -4.92
N THR A 317 19.77 27.69 -4.64
CA THR A 317 18.93 27.71 -3.43
C THR A 317 19.29 26.59 -2.47
N GLY A 318 19.18 26.84 -1.16
CA GLY A 318 19.39 25.83 -0.11
C GLY A 318 18.35 24.70 -0.07
N VAL A 319 17.42 24.66 -1.02
CA VAL A 319 16.36 23.65 -1.17
C VAL A 319 16.45 22.92 -2.51
N THR A 320 17.61 22.99 -3.18
CA THR A 320 17.80 22.42 -4.51
C THR A 320 17.89 20.90 -4.52
N VAL A 321 17.32 20.28 -5.55
CA VAL A 321 17.54 18.85 -5.89
C VAL A 321 18.89 18.65 -6.60
N PHE A 322 19.45 19.73 -7.16
CA PHE A 322 20.67 19.69 -7.98
C PHE A 322 21.79 20.50 -7.31
N PRO A 323 22.31 20.06 -6.15
CA PRO A 323 23.42 20.75 -5.50
C PRO A 323 24.64 20.79 -6.42
N ASP A 324 25.56 21.73 -6.20
CA ASP A 324 26.83 21.83 -6.94
C ASP A 324 27.82 20.75 -6.49
N THR A 325 27.42 19.49 -6.71
CA THR A 325 28.22 18.29 -6.51
C THR A 325 28.23 17.47 -7.80
N PRO A 326 29.22 16.60 -8.03
CA PRO A 326 29.27 15.76 -9.24
C PRO A 326 27.99 14.95 -9.46
N ALA A 327 27.36 14.44 -8.39
CA ALA A 327 26.09 13.73 -8.45
C ALA A 327 24.89 14.66 -8.82
N GLY A 328 24.91 15.90 -8.35
CA GLY A 328 23.92 16.92 -8.71
C GLY A 328 24.05 17.37 -10.17
N ASP A 329 25.27 17.49 -10.69
CA ASP A 329 25.53 17.79 -12.10
C ASP A 329 25.04 16.67 -13.03
N GLU A 330 25.29 15.40 -12.67
CA GLU A 330 24.78 14.26 -13.43
C GLU A 330 23.24 14.25 -13.43
N SER A 331 22.63 14.45 -12.27
CA SER A 331 21.17 14.51 -12.12
C SER A 331 20.55 15.65 -12.95
N PHE A 332 21.21 16.81 -12.99
CA PHE A 332 20.77 17.94 -13.81
C PHE A 332 20.93 17.69 -15.30
N SER A 333 22.02 17.01 -15.71
CA SER A 333 22.23 16.61 -17.11
C SER A 333 21.16 15.63 -17.60
N TYR A 334 20.70 14.74 -16.71
CA TYR A 334 19.61 13.82 -16.99
C TYR A 334 18.27 14.55 -17.05
N PHE A 335 18.00 15.46 -16.12
CA PHE A 335 16.81 16.31 -16.12
C PHE A 335 16.65 17.10 -17.44
N LYS A 336 17.74 17.64 -18.00
CA LYS A 336 17.73 18.35 -19.30
C LYS A 336 17.26 17.51 -20.48
N LYS A 337 17.30 16.18 -20.39
CA LYS A 337 16.83 15.31 -21.47
C LYS A 337 15.32 15.34 -21.61
N VAL A 338 14.57 15.78 -20.59
CA VAL A 338 13.10 16.01 -20.48
C VAL A 338 12.23 14.80 -20.90
N VAL A 339 12.43 14.30 -22.12
CA VAL A 339 11.87 13.08 -22.70
C VAL A 339 13.02 12.14 -23.02
N ASP A 340 13.13 11.04 -22.28
CA ASP A 340 14.04 9.94 -22.59
C ASP A 340 13.34 8.62 -22.27
N VAL A 341 13.45 7.65 -23.18
CA VAL A 341 12.94 6.30 -22.97
C VAL A 341 14.07 5.49 -22.37
N HIS A 342 14.18 5.53 -21.04
CA HIS A 342 15.18 4.77 -20.33
C HIS A 342 14.89 3.27 -20.52
N ARG A 343 15.79 2.57 -21.19
CA ARG A 343 15.71 1.11 -21.31
C ARG A 343 16.17 0.51 -20.00
N ILE A 344 15.36 -0.37 -19.42
CA ILE A 344 15.73 -1.10 -18.21
C ILE A 344 16.98 -1.94 -18.50
N GLN A 345 18.09 -1.66 -17.83
CA GLN A 345 19.35 -2.37 -18.04
C GLN A 345 19.71 -3.30 -16.88
N SER A 346 19.35 -2.93 -15.65
CA SER A 346 19.83 -3.62 -14.43
C SER A 346 18.75 -4.46 -13.72
N THR A 347 17.46 -4.13 -13.89
CA THR A 347 16.39 -4.79 -13.11
C THR A 347 15.53 -5.79 -13.91
N ALA A 348 15.40 -5.65 -15.23
CA ALA A 348 14.54 -6.51 -16.05
C ALA A 348 15.12 -7.92 -16.21
N GLY A 349 14.34 -8.94 -15.88
CA GLY A 349 14.72 -10.34 -16.06
C GLY A 349 15.85 -10.83 -15.16
N ALA A 350 16.22 -10.07 -14.12
CA ALA A 350 17.21 -10.45 -13.11
C ALA A 350 16.65 -11.51 -12.14
N LEU A 351 16.13 -12.63 -12.67
CA LEU A 351 15.65 -13.76 -11.89
C LEU A 351 16.81 -14.71 -11.59
N ASP A 352 17.43 -14.56 -10.42
CA ASP A 352 18.42 -15.52 -9.94
C ASP A 352 17.79 -16.50 -8.95
N PHE A 353 17.64 -17.76 -9.36
CA PHE A 353 17.13 -18.84 -8.51
C PHE A 353 18.24 -19.57 -7.74
N ARG A 354 19.51 -19.20 -7.90
CA ARG A 354 20.64 -19.84 -7.18
C ARG A 354 20.53 -19.68 -5.66
N GLY A 355 19.80 -18.67 -5.19
CA GLY A 355 19.51 -18.46 -3.77
C GLY A 355 18.44 -19.39 -3.18
N ALA A 356 17.69 -20.14 -3.99
CA ALA A 356 16.59 -20.99 -3.52
C ALA A 356 17.03 -22.15 -2.61
N THR A 357 18.32 -22.48 -2.60
CA THR A 357 18.93 -23.48 -1.71
C THR A 357 19.17 -22.97 -0.29
N HIS A 358 19.08 -21.66 -0.04
CA HIS A 358 19.30 -21.06 1.28
C HIS A 358 17.97 -20.77 1.99
N GLY A 359 17.92 -21.00 3.31
CA GLY A 359 16.70 -20.84 4.12
C GLY A 359 16.11 -19.42 4.08
N TYR A 360 16.94 -18.40 3.90
CA TYR A 360 16.50 -17.01 3.84
C TYR A 360 15.62 -16.67 2.64
N PHE A 361 15.80 -17.35 1.50
CA PHE A 361 14.94 -17.19 0.33
C PHE A 361 13.50 -17.57 0.67
N TRP A 362 13.33 -18.68 1.40
CA TRP A 362 12.04 -19.17 1.84
C TRP A 362 11.42 -18.28 2.93
N GLU A 363 12.23 -17.77 3.85
CA GLU A 363 11.77 -16.79 4.85
C GLU A 363 11.19 -15.55 4.16
N ALA A 364 11.95 -14.92 3.25
CA ALA A 364 11.49 -13.76 2.50
C ALA A 364 10.24 -14.06 1.66
N LEU A 365 10.21 -15.21 0.97
CA LEU A 365 9.05 -15.68 0.20
C LEU A 365 7.80 -15.79 1.08
N PHE A 366 7.90 -16.43 2.26
CA PHE A 366 6.76 -16.57 3.17
C PHE A 366 6.35 -15.24 3.78
N THR A 367 7.30 -14.35 4.09
CA THR A 367 7.02 -12.99 4.56
C THR A 367 6.24 -12.20 3.52
N PHE A 368 6.71 -12.15 2.27
CA PHE A 368 6.01 -11.45 1.19
C PHE A 368 4.63 -12.04 0.93
N LEU A 369 4.56 -13.37 0.76
CA LEU A 369 3.32 -14.08 0.51
C LEU A 369 2.26 -13.74 1.57
N TYR A 370 2.58 -13.76 2.85
CA TYR A 370 1.56 -13.47 3.85
C TYR A 370 1.24 -11.96 3.94
N VAL A 371 2.23 -11.07 3.82
CA VAL A 371 1.99 -9.62 3.86
C VAL A 371 1.10 -9.21 2.69
N ASP A 372 1.39 -9.70 1.48
CA ASP A 372 0.62 -9.39 0.29
C ASP A 372 -0.78 -10.01 0.32
N ILE A 373 -0.97 -11.21 0.90
CA ILE A 373 -2.31 -11.76 1.17
C ILE A 373 -3.15 -10.74 1.92
N LEU A 374 -2.60 -10.19 3.00
CA LEU A 374 -3.34 -9.35 3.91
C LEU A 374 -3.51 -7.93 3.36
N ASP A 375 -2.46 -7.36 2.76
CA ASP A 375 -2.47 -6.02 2.17
C ASP A 375 -3.40 -5.96 0.96
N THR A 376 -3.23 -6.87 -0.02
CA THR A 376 -4.09 -6.90 -1.20
C THR A 376 -5.54 -7.18 -0.83
N THR A 377 -5.79 -8.13 0.07
CA THR A 377 -7.17 -8.43 0.49
C THR A 377 -7.79 -7.23 1.20
N GLY A 378 -7.07 -6.57 2.10
CA GLY A 378 -7.52 -5.39 2.80
C GLY A 378 -7.77 -4.20 1.86
N GLY A 379 -6.83 -3.93 0.96
CA GLY A 379 -6.88 -2.84 -0.02
C GLY A 379 -8.01 -3.01 -1.04
N LEU A 380 -8.09 -4.16 -1.72
CA LEU A 380 -9.17 -4.44 -2.67
C LEU A 380 -10.54 -4.39 -2.01
N TYR A 381 -10.68 -5.01 -0.83
CA TYR A 381 -11.95 -5.01 -0.11
C TYR A 381 -12.35 -3.59 0.34
N SER A 382 -11.40 -2.81 0.86
CA SER A 382 -11.63 -1.42 1.26
C SER A 382 -12.09 -0.56 0.08
N MET A 383 -11.44 -0.69 -1.08
CA MET A 383 -11.82 0.03 -2.30
C MET A 383 -13.15 -0.43 -2.87
N ALA A 384 -13.42 -1.73 -2.88
CA ALA A 384 -14.71 -2.26 -3.29
C ALA A 384 -15.84 -1.77 -2.36
N ARG A 385 -15.61 -1.72 -1.05
CA ARG A 385 -16.56 -1.19 -0.06
C ARG A 385 -16.79 0.30 -0.28
N PHE A 386 -15.73 1.06 -0.52
CA PHE A 386 -15.81 2.49 -0.81
C PHE A 386 -16.56 2.79 -2.12
N ALA A 387 -16.43 1.91 -3.12
CA ALA A 387 -17.18 1.99 -4.37
C ALA A 387 -18.63 1.48 -4.27
N GLY A 388 -19.01 0.85 -3.15
CA GLY A 388 -20.34 0.28 -2.95
C GLY A 388 -20.56 -1.07 -3.66
N PHE A 389 -19.50 -1.83 -3.93
CA PHE A 389 -19.56 -3.13 -4.60
C PHE A 389 -19.51 -4.35 -3.67
N VAL A 390 -19.38 -4.13 -2.35
CA VAL A 390 -19.37 -5.20 -1.35
C VAL A 390 -20.80 -5.52 -0.94
N ASP A 391 -21.14 -6.81 -0.94
CA ASP A 391 -22.37 -7.34 -0.39
C ASP A 391 -22.19 -7.63 1.11
N ASP A 392 -23.01 -7.00 1.95
CA ASP A 392 -22.95 -7.14 3.41
C ASP A 392 -23.34 -8.54 3.91
N ALA A 393 -24.11 -9.32 3.13
CA ALA A 393 -24.55 -10.66 3.51
C ALA A 393 -23.47 -11.73 3.30
N THR A 394 -22.79 -11.67 2.15
CA THR A 394 -21.76 -12.65 1.76
C THR A 394 -20.34 -12.20 2.14
N GLY A 395 -20.12 -10.90 2.33
CA GLY A 395 -18.81 -10.30 2.51
C GLY A 395 -17.93 -10.39 1.27
N GLU A 396 -18.53 -10.62 0.09
CA GLU A 396 -17.87 -10.70 -1.21
C GLU A 396 -18.18 -9.45 -2.05
N PHE A 397 -17.39 -9.16 -3.08
CA PHE A 397 -17.64 -8.03 -3.96
C PHE A 397 -17.70 -8.41 -5.44
N GLU A 398 -18.39 -7.59 -6.25
CA GLU A 398 -18.57 -7.83 -7.68
C GLU A 398 -17.21 -7.95 -8.38
N GLY A 399 -16.98 -9.06 -9.08
CA GLY A 399 -15.75 -9.29 -9.84
C GLY A 399 -14.53 -9.66 -8.99
N GLN A 400 -14.70 -10.00 -7.70
CA GLN A 400 -13.58 -10.35 -6.79
C GLN A 400 -12.59 -11.37 -7.36
N TYR A 401 -13.06 -12.41 -8.06
CA TYR A 401 -12.21 -13.46 -8.62
C TYR A 401 -11.24 -12.89 -9.66
N PHE A 402 -11.77 -12.09 -10.59
CA PHE A 402 -10.97 -11.42 -11.61
C PHE A 402 -10.09 -10.32 -11.03
N ALA A 403 -10.52 -9.64 -9.97
CA ALA A 403 -9.72 -8.64 -9.27
C ALA A 403 -8.46 -9.27 -8.65
N PHE A 404 -8.63 -10.36 -7.90
CA PHE A 404 -7.53 -11.10 -7.30
C PHE A 404 -6.59 -11.75 -8.32
N MET A 405 -7.13 -12.26 -9.43
CA MET A 405 -6.31 -12.81 -10.51
C MET A 405 -5.53 -11.72 -11.24
N SER A 406 -6.14 -10.55 -11.46
CA SER A 406 -5.47 -9.39 -12.04
C SER A 406 -4.29 -8.92 -11.20
N ASP A 407 -4.49 -8.85 -9.90
CA ASP A 407 -3.48 -8.52 -8.91
C ASP A 407 -2.30 -9.51 -8.96
N ALA A 408 -2.58 -10.81 -8.82
CA ALA A 408 -1.54 -11.84 -8.89
C ALA A 408 -0.74 -11.81 -10.21
N THR A 409 -1.44 -11.58 -11.32
CA THR A 409 -0.81 -11.44 -12.64
C THR A 409 0.08 -10.20 -12.69
N ALA A 410 -0.35 -9.09 -12.08
CA ALA A 410 0.45 -7.87 -12.00
C ALA A 410 1.73 -8.06 -11.17
N ILE A 411 1.69 -8.86 -10.10
CA ILE A 411 2.87 -9.23 -9.31
C ILE A 411 3.88 -10.02 -10.16
N VAL A 412 3.39 -11.00 -10.94
CA VAL A 412 4.24 -11.79 -11.85
C VAL A 412 4.93 -10.89 -12.88
N PHE A 413 4.20 -9.98 -13.52
CA PHE A 413 4.81 -9.06 -14.49
C PHE A 413 5.68 -7.97 -13.83
N GLY A 414 5.31 -7.49 -12.64
CA GLY A 414 6.09 -6.52 -11.88
C GLY A 414 7.46 -7.07 -11.48
N SER A 415 7.49 -8.29 -10.94
CA SER A 415 8.75 -8.98 -10.60
C SER A 415 9.64 -9.25 -11.80
N LEU A 416 9.07 -9.57 -12.98
CA LEU A 416 9.84 -9.70 -14.22
C LEU A 416 10.52 -8.39 -14.65
N LEU A 417 9.95 -7.24 -14.31
CA LEU A 417 10.53 -5.92 -14.54
C LEU A 417 11.51 -5.50 -13.41
N GLY A 418 11.67 -6.34 -12.38
CA GLY A 418 12.50 -6.09 -11.22
C GLY A 418 11.93 -5.05 -10.27
N THR A 419 10.60 -4.85 -10.29
CA THR A 419 9.90 -4.08 -9.26
C THR A 419 9.28 -5.01 -8.22
N SER A 420 8.83 -4.42 -7.13
CA SER A 420 8.22 -5.10 -6.00
C SER A 420 6.77 -5.53 -6.28
N PRO A 421 6.11 -6.28 -5.36
CA PRO A 421 4.73 -6.74 -5.57
C PRO A 421 3.80 -5.58 -5.92
N VAL A 422 3.05 -5.74 -7.01
CA VAL A 422 2.05 -4.79 -7.47
C VAL A 422 0.73 -5.12 -6.79
N THR A 423 0.10 -4.13 -6.16
CA THR A 423 -1.17 -4.31 -5.43
C THR A 423 -2.19 -3.23 -5.80
N ALA A 424 -3.42 -3.39 -5.31
CA ALA A 424 -4.50 -2.42 -5.43
C ALA A 424 -4.21 -1.15 -4.62
N PHE A 425 -4.10 -0.02 -5.32
CA PHE A 425 -3.65 1.21 -4.71
C PHE A 425 -4.83 2.03 -4.17
N ILE A 426 -4.77 2.41 -2.89
CA ILE A 426 -5.92 2.93 -2.13
C ILE A 426 -6.27 4.39 -2.51
N GLU A 427 -5.35 5.10 -3.13
CA GLU A 427 -5.53 6.44 -3.69
C GLU A 427 -6.52 6.45 -4.85
N SER A 428 -6.79 5.29 -5.45
CA SER A 428 -7.90 5.08 -6.39
C SER A 428 -9.26 5.47 -5.79
N SER A 429 -9.39 5.52 -4.47
CA SER A 429 -10.57 6.06 -3.77
C SER A 429 -10.93 7.48 -4.21
N THR A 430 -9.95 8.31 -4.61
CA THR A 430 -10.23 9.67 -5.07
C THR A 430 -10.94 9.70 -6.42
N GLY A 431 -10.56 8.83 -7.36
CA GLY A 431 -11.30 8.64 -8.61
C GLY A 431 -12.68 8.05 -8.39
N ILE A 432 -12.81 7.10 -7.46
CA ILE A 432 -14.13 6.56 -7.05
C ILE A 432 -15.01 7.69 -6.50
N ARG A 433 -14.44 8.58 -5.67
CA ARG A 433 -15.14 9.76 -5.12
C ARG A 433 -15.54 10.77 -6.20
N GLU A 434 -14.80 10.83 -7.30
CA GLU A 434 -15.17 11.64 -8.47
C GLU A 434 -16.31 11.04 -9.32
N GLY A 435 -16.76 9.83 -9.00
CA GLY A 435 -17.83 9.13 -9.72
C GLY A 435 -17.34 8.00 -10.61
N GLY A 436 -16.05 7.62 -10.54
CA GLY A 436 -15.52 6.44 -11.22
C GLY A 436 -16.10 5.16 -10.63
N ARG A 437 -16.74 4.34 -11.48
CA ARG A 437 -17.41 3.10 -11.10
C ARG A 437 -17.05 1.92 -11.98
N THR A 438 -16.30 2.11 -13.06
CA THR A 438 -15.95 1.03 -13.99
C THR A 438 -14.45 0.89 -14.19
N GLY A 439 -14.08 -0.18 -14.87
CA GLY A 439 -12.71 -0.39 -15.33
C GLY A 439 -12.19 0.67 -16.30
N LEU A 440 -13.04 1.53 -16.89
CA LEU A 440 -12.57 2.67 -17.70
C LEU A 440 -11.74 3.66 -16.87
N THR A 441 -12.06 3.82 -15.59
CA THR A 441 -11.25 4.62 -14.66
C THR A 441 -9.83 4.04 -14.55
N ALA A 442 -9.69 2.73 -14.36
CA ALA A 442 -8.40 2.05 -14.27
C ALA A 442 -7.64 2.05 -15.61
N LEU A 443 -8.34 1.86 -16.74
CA LEU A 443 -7.74 1.95 -18.08
C LEU A 443 -7.22 3.34 -18.41
N THR A 444 -7.96 4.37 -17.99
CA THR A 444 -7.52 5.76 -18.13
C THR A 444 -6.26 6.01 -17.30
N ALA A 445 -6.22 5.52 -16.06
CA ALA A 445 -5.02 5.61 -15.24
C ALA A 445 -3.83 4.87 -15.88
N ALA A 446 -4.04 3.68 -16.44
CA ALA A 446 -3.04 2.93 -17.19
C ALA A 446 -2.51 3.73 -18.39
N ALA A 447 -3.38 4.39 -19.15
CA ALA A 447 -2.96 5.24 -20.27
C ALA A 447 -2.07 6.41 -19.82
N TYR A 448 -2.36 7.02 -18.66
CA TYR A 448 -1.50 8.07 -18.11
C TYR A 448 -0.17 7.53 -17.56
N PHE A 449 -0.14 6.35 -16.93
CA PHE A 449 1.11 5.69 -16.56
C PHE A 449 1.97 5.36 -17.78
N MET A 450 1.33 4.97 -18.88
CA MET A 450 2.02 4.75 -20.15
C MET A 450 2.58 6.07 -20.72
N ALA A 451 1.83 7.18 -20.61
CA ALA A 451 2.35 8.50 -20.98
C ALA A 451 3.52 8.94 -20.08
N ALA A 452 3.50 8.59 -18.79
CA ALA A 452 4.55 8.91 -17.83
C ALA A 452 5.91 8.24 -18.15
N LEU A 453 5.91 7.11 -18.88
CA LEU A 453 7.14 6.45 -19.37
C LEU A 453 7.97 7.34 -20.31
N PHE A 454 7.35 8.30 -21.00
CA PHE A 454 8.07 9.22 -21.87
C PHE A 454 8.65 10.42 -21.10
N ILE A 455 8.21 10.66 -19.87
CA ILE A 455 8.55 11.85 -19.07
C ILE A 455 9.35 11.43 -17.83
N THR A 456 9.99 10.25 -17.88
CA THR A 456 10.77 9.68 -16.78
C THR A 456 11.87 10.60 -16.25
N PRO A 457 12.65 11.33 -17.07
CA PRO A 457 13.68 12.23 -16.56
C PRO A 457 13.13 13.36 -15.68
N LEU A 458 11.95 13.87 -16.02
CA LEU A 458 11.27 14.89 -15.23
C LEU A 458 10.80 14.32 -13.89
N LEU A 459 10.22 13.11 -13.89
CA LEU A 459 9.71 12.47 -12.68
C LEU A 459 10.83 12.06 -11.71
N ALA A 460 12.00 11.68 -12.23
CA ALA A 460 13.19 11.39 -11.42
C ALA A 460 13.72 12.61 -10.66
N SER A 461 13.36 13.83 -11.08
CA SER A 461 13.78 15.08 -10.43
C SER A 461 12.89 15.52 -9.26
N ILE A 462 11.82 14.79 -8.97
CA ILE A 462 10.93 15.10 -7.84
C ILE A 462 11.68 14.79 -6.53
N PRO A 463 11.88 15.78 -5.64
CA PRO A 463 12.57 15.55 -4.38
C PRO A 463 11.70 14.78 -3.38
N SER A 464 12.33 14.05 -2.46
CA SER A 464 11.62 13.30 -1.41
C SER A 464 10.77 14.19 -0.49
N TRP A 465 11.25 15.40 -0.18
CA TRP A 465 10.47 16.37 0.62
C TRP A 465 9.22 16.93 -0.11
N ALA A 466 9.12 16.81 -1.44
CA ALA A 466 7.88 17.10 -2.16
C ALA A 466 6.84 15.98 -1.98
N VAL A 467 7.29 14.75 -1.70
CA VAL A 467 6.41 13.58 -1.64
C VAL A 467 5.97 13.22 -0.22
N GLY A 468 6.75 13.61 0.79
CA GLY A 468 6.34 13.46 2.19
C GLY A 468 4.93 13.99 2.51
N PRO A 469 4.55 15.22 2.10
CA PRO A 469 3.23 15.79 2.40
C PRO A 469 2.04 14.99 1.82
N PRO A 470 2.07 14.55 0.54
CA PRO A 470 1.12 13.57 0.03
C PRO A 470 0.95 12.32 0.90
N LEU A 471 2.05 11.67 1.32
CA LEU A 471 1.99 10.45 2.13
C LEU A 471 1.27 10.66 3.47
N VAL A 472 1.52 11.80 4.13
CA VAL A 472 0.84 12.18 5.37
C VAL A 472 -0.66 12.36 5.14
N LEU A 473 -1.06 13.02 4.04
CA LEU A 473 -2.47 13.24 3.71
C LEU A 473 -3.20 11.97 3.28
N VAL A 474 -2.51 11.03 2.61
CA VAL A 474 -3.04 9.69 2.35
C VAL A 474 -3.39 9.00 3.68
N GLY A 475 -2.48 9.06 4.67
CA GLY A 475 -2.76 8.55 6.02
C GLY A 475 -4.01 9.17 6.65
N VAL A 476 -4.21 10.48 6.50
CA VAL A 476 -5.43 11.18 6.96
C VAL A 476 -6.69 10.64 6.26
N MET A 477 -6.64 10.41 4.96
CA MET A 477 -7.80 9.90 4.20
C MET A 477 -8.19 8.48 4.62
N MET A 478 -7.20 7.63 4.92
CA MET A 478 -7.41 6.23 5.32
C MET A 478 -7.89 6.09 6.77
N MET A 479 -7.62 7.09 7.62
CA MET A 479 -8.08 7.10 9.01
C MET A 479 -9.62 7.04 9.14
N ARG A 480 -10.37 7.37 8.08
CA ARG A 480 -11.83 7.24 8.06
C ARG A 480 -12.31 5.82 8.33
N ALA A 481 -11.56 4.79 7.91
CA ALA A 481 -11.94 3.39 8.13
C ALA A 481 -12.04 3.03 9.63
N VAL A 482 -11.27 3.71 10.48
CA VAL A 482 -11.27 3.53 11.95
C VAL A 482 -12.65 3.83 12.56
N ALA A 483 -13.44 4.71 11.94
CA ALA A 483 -14.78 5.04 12.41
C ALA A 483 -15.79 3.88 12.24
N GLU A 484 -15.47 2.87 11.42
CA GLU A 484 -16.33 1.70 11.19
C GLU A 484 -16.08 0.56 12.21
N VAL A 485 -15.04 0.68 13.04
CA VAL A 485 -14.77 -0.29 14.10
C VAL A 485 -15.75 -0.08 15.25
N ASP A 486 -16.28 -1.18 15.80
CA ASP A 486 -17.15 -1.16 16.97
C ASP A 486 -16.32 -0.95 18.25
N TRP A 487 -16.02 0.31 18.55
CA TRP A 487 -15.19 0.71 19.70
C TRP A 487 -15.74 0.34 21.08
N PRO A 488 -17.06 0.31 21.32
CA PRO A 488 -17.63 -0.19 22.57
C PRO A 488 -17.27 -1.64 22.89
N ASP A 489 -17.13 -2.50 21.88
CA ASP A 489 -16.75 -3.90 22.07
C ASP A 489 -15.22 -4.05 22.12
N MET A 490 -14.68 -4.25 23.32
CA MET A 490 -13.23 -4.43 23.52
C MET A 490 -12.64 -5.63 22.77
N ARG A 491 -13.46 -6.65 22.43
CA ARG A 491 -13.02 -7.78 21.61
C ARG A 491 -12.68 -7.37 20.18
N GLN A 492 -13.25 -6.26 19.71
CA GLN A 492 -12.97 -5.69 18.40
C GLN A 492 -12.03 -4.49 18.48
N ALA A 493 -12.20 -3.64 19.49
CA ALA A 493 -11.40 -2.42 19.68
C ALA A 493 -9.91 -2.72 19.96
N VAL A 494 -9.61 -3.71 20.81
CA VAL A 494 -8.21 -4.03 21.17
C VAL A 494 -7.42 -4.56 19.96
N PRO A 495 -7.92 -5.56 19.20
CA PRO A 495 -7.25 -6.01 17.98
C PRO A 495 -7.10 -4.91 16.93
N ALA A 496 -8.12 -4.08 16.76
CA ALA A 496 -8.06 -2.94 15.85
C ALA A 496 -6.95 -1.96 16.26
N PHE A 497 -6.91 -1.55 17.53
CA PHE A 497 -5.90 -0.64 18.05
C PHE A 497 -4.47 -1.20 17.95
N LEU A 498 -4.26 -2.46 18.31
CA LEU A 498 -2.94 -3.09 18.20
C LEU A 498 -2.49 -3.14 16.74
N THR A 499 -3.39 -3.45 15.81
CA THR A 499 -3.09 -3.40 14.37
C THR A 499 -2.64 -2.00 13.94
N LEU A 500 -3.35 -0.95 14.38
CA LEU A 500 -3.01 0.44 14.04
C LEU A 500 -1.66 0.87 14.61
N ALA A 501 -1.39 0.55 15.87
CA ALA A 501 -0.21 1.03 16.57
C ALA A 501 1.06 0.27 16.19
N LEU A 502 0.98 -1.06 16.04
CA LEU A 502 2.15 -1.89 15.80
C LEU A 502 2.74 -1.71 14.41
N MET A 503 1.94 -1.41 13.38
CA MET A 503 2.47 -1.22 12.02
C MET A 503 3.57 -0.14 11.93
N PRO A 504 3.33 1.13 12.33
CA PRO A 504 4.36 2.16 12.29
C PRO A 504 5.46 1.94 13.33
N LEU A 505 5.13 1.45 14.53
CA LEU A 505 6.10 1.31 15.62
C LEU A 505 7.08 0.17 15.41
N THR A 506 6.66 -0.89 14.72
CA THR A 506 7.54 -2.03 14.36
C THR A 506 8.14 -1.88 12.97
N TYR A 507 7.80 -0.80 12.26
CA TYR A 507 8.20 -0.57 10.87
C TYR A 507 7.87 -1.77 9.96
N SER A 508 6.75 -2.44 10.22
CA SER A 508 6.37 -3.68 9.55
C SER A 508 4.86 -3.88 9.61
N ILE A 509 4.21 -3.83 8.45
CA ILE A 509 2.79 -4.16 8.26
C ILE A 509 2.50 -5.58 8.77
N ALA A 510 3.43 -6.47 8.44
CA ALA A 510 3.49 -7.87 8.84
C ALA A 510 3.19 -8.08 10.35
N TYR A 511 4.09 -7.59 11.20
CA TYR A 511 3.95 -7.69 12.66
C TYR A 511 2.73 -6.96 13.20
N GLY A 512 2.32 -5.85 12.59
CA GLY A 512 1.09 -5.17 12.98
C GLY A 512 -0.16 -6.04 12.82
N LEU A 513 -0.27 -6.73 11.68
CA LEU A 513 -1.38 -7.63 11.41
C LEU A 513 -1.36 -8.88 12.28
N ILE A 514 -0.18 -9.49 12.49
CA ILE A 514 -0.05 -10.64 13.38
C ILE A 514 -0.49 -10.28 14.80
N GLY A 515 -0.06 -9.13 15.31
CA GLY A 515 -0.48 -8.65 16.63
C GLY A 515 -2.00 -8.44 16.73
N GLY A 516 -2.62 -7.92 15.67
CA GLY A 516 -4.07 -7.79 15.56
C GLY A 516 -4.81 -9.13 15.53
N ILE A 517 -4.39 -10.06 14.68
CA ILE A 517 -5.04 -11.37 14.54
C ILE A 517 -4.86 -12.20 15.81
N ALA A 518 -3.66 -12.23 16.37
CA ALA A 518 -3.35 -12.99 17.58
C ALA A 518 -4.16 -12.48 18.77
N SER A 519 -4.24 -11.15 18.96
CA SER A 519 -5.06 -10.57 20.02
C SER A 519 -6.55 -10.86 19.84
N TYR A 520 -7.08 -10.83 18.61
CA TYR A 520 -8.46 -11.21 18.33
C TYR A 520 -8.73 -12.67 18.69
N MET A 521 -7.84 -13.58 18.28
CA MET A 521 -7.96 -15.01 18.59
C MET A 521 -7.93 -15.27 20.09
N LEU A 522 -7.02 -14.60 20.83
CA LEU A 522 -6.90 -14.75 22.27
C LEU A 522 -8.14 -14.25 23.02
N LEU A 523 -8.67 -13.07 22.65
CA LEU A 523 -9.85 -12.50 23.31
C LEU A 523 -11.13 -13.30 23.03
N ASN A 524 -11.26 -13.88 21.84
CA ASN A 524 -12.43 -14.67 21.47
C ASN A 524 -12.31 -16.15 21.87
N SER A 525 -11.11 -16.61 22.25
CA SER A 525 -10.85 -18.01 22.61
C SER A 525 -11.75 -18.51 23.75
N TRP A 526 -12.03 -17.65 24.73
CA TRP A 526 -12.86 -17.99 25.88
C TRP A 526 -14.32 -18.23 25.48
N ASP A 527 -14.89 -17.35 24.65
CA ASP A 527 -16.28 -17.49 24.21
C ASP A 527 -16.44 -18.69 23.27
N TRP A 528 -15.48 -18.92 22.37
CA TRP A 528 -15.44 -20.12 21.54
C TRP A 528 -15.37 -21.40 22.37
N ALA A 529 -14.62 -21.39 23.48
CA ALA A 529 -14.57 -22.51 24.41
C ALA A 529 -15.92 -22.70 25.14
N CYS A 530 -16.56 -21.62 25.59
CA CYS A 530 -17.89 -21.69 26.21
C CYS A 530 -18.97 -22.21 25.24
N ASP A 531 -18.96 -21.75 23.99
CA ASP A 531 -19.88 -22.20 22.95
C ASP A 531 -19.65 -23.67 22.56
N ALA A 532 -18.39 -24.10 22.48
CA ALA A 532 -18.04 -25.49 22.24
C ALA A 532 -18.55 -26.39 23.38
N VAL A 533 -18.39 -25.96 24.63
CA VAL A 533 -18.91 -26.68 25.82
C VAL A 533 -20.45 -26.71 25.81
N ALA A 534 -21.11 -25.62 25.42
CA ALA A 534 -22.57 -25.55 25.31
C ALA A 534 -23.09 -26.49 24.20
N MET A 535 -22.42 -26.53 23.04
CA MET A 535 -22.73 -27.49 21.96
C MET A 535 -22.50 -28.94 22.39
N LEU A 536 -21.43 -29.23 23.12
CA LEU A 536 -21.19 -30.58 23.65
C LEU A 536 -22.26 -30.99 24.67
N ARG A 537 -22.71 -30.06 25.53
CA ARG A 537 -23.82 -30.29 26.47
C ARG A 537 -25.16 -30.50 25.74
N SER A 538 -25.45 -29.76 24.67
CA SER A 538 -26.69 -29.93 23.91
C SER A 538 -26.71 -31.25 23.13
N ARG A 539 -25.58 -31.65 22.53
CA ARG A 539 -25.40 -32.97 21.91
C ARG A 539 -25.54 -34.11 22.92
N ARG A 540 -24.96 -33.96 24.13
CA ARG A 540 -25.11 -34.93 25.22
C ARG A 540 -26.55 -35.04 25.72
N LYS A 541 -27.29 -33.93 25.82
CA LYS A 541 -28.72 -33.94 26.16
C LYS A 541 -29.59 -34.61 25.08
N ARG A 542 -29.31 -34.39 23.80
CA ARG A 542 -30.00 -35.09 22.70
C ARG A 542 -29.73 -36.60 22.72
N ALA A 543 -28.48 -36.99 22.93
CA ALA A 543 -28.10 -38.41 23.04
C ALA A 543 -28.74 -39.12 24.26
N HIS A 544 -28.99 -38.41 25.36
CA HIS A 544 -29.65 -38.99 26.55
C HIS A 544 -31.19 -38.96 26.45
N GLY A 545 -31.76 -37.99 25.73
CA GLY A 545 -33.20 -37.89 25.47
C GLY A 545 -33.73 -38.99 24.54
N GLU A 546 -32.95 -39.44 23.56
CA GLU A 546 -33.29 -40.59 22.70
C GLU A 546 -33.29 -41.92 23.46
N THR A 547 -32.52 -42.04 24.56
CA THR A 547 -32.53 -43.25 25.38
C THR A 547 -33.76 -43.35 26.28
N THR A 548 -34.39 -42.22 26.63
CA THR A 548 -35.58 -42.21 27.52
C THR A 548 -36.90 -42.32 26.76
N THR A 549 -36.96 -41.93 25.47
CA THR A 549 -38.21 -42.04 24.67
C THR A 549 -38.43 -43.45 24.10
N ASN A 550 -37.39 -44.25 23.92
CA ASN A 550 -37.54 -45.66 23.49
C ASN A 550 -37.92 -46.63 24.63
N GLY A 551 -38.00 -46.15 25.88
CA GLY A 551 -38.34 -46.96 27.07
C GLY A 551 -39.72 -46.71 27.69
N ALA A 552 -40.50 -45.74 27.20
CA ALA A 552 -41.77 -45.33 27.80
C ALA A 552 -42.93 -45.25 26.80
N GLY A 553 -42.89 -46.07 25.74
CA GLY A 553 -43.91 -46.16 24.69
C GLY A 553 -44.76 -47.43 24.73
N ALA A 554 -45.06 -47.97 25.91
CA ALA A 554 -45.90 -49.17 26.04
C ALA A 554 -46.64 -49.23 27.38
N ALA A 555 -47.39 -48.18 27.76
CA ALA A 555 -48.53 -48.29 28.69
C ALA A 555 -49.25 -46.94 28.80
N ALA A 556 -50.49 -46.90 28.29
CA ALA A 556 -51.60 -45.97 28.57
C ALA A 556 -52.24 -45.46 27.28
N ALA A 557 -52.98 -46.36 26.62
CA ALA A 557 -54.10 -45.98 25.78
C ALA A 557 -55.31 -45.73 26.69
N GLY A 558 -56.00 -44.61 26.47
CA GLY A 558 -57.30 -44.29 27.08
C GLY A 558 -57.23 -43.15 28.09
N ASP A 559 -57.65 -41.95 27.69
CA ASP A 559 -58.85 -41.27 28.24
C ASP A 559 -58.80 -39.75 27.92
N ASN A 560 -59.87 -39.25 27.27
CA ASN A 560 -60.42 -37.89 27.21
C ASN A 560 -59.49 -36.68 26.87
N GLY A 561 -59.81 -35.81 25.90
CA GLY A 561 -61.09 -35.13 25.72
C GLY A 561 -61.09 -33.83 26.53
N GLU A 562 -60.99 -32.68 25.83
CA GLU A 562 -61.34 -31.33 26.30
C GLU A 562 -60.37 -30.58 27.27
N GLN A 563 -60.13 -29.29 26.95
CA GLN A 563 -59.51 -28.20 27.75
C GLN A 563 -58.10 -27.74 27.35
N ARG A 564 -58.04 -26.80 26.40
CA ARG A 564 -57.32 -25.51 26.54
C ARG A 564 -57.56 -24.62 25.32
N LYS A 565 -58.80 -24.12 25.22
CA LYS A 565 -59.03 -22.70 24.87
C LYS A 565 -58.92 -21.92 26.17
N ASN A 566 -58.45 -20.68 26.08
CA ASN A 566 -58.26 -19.68 27.14
C ASN A 566 -56.85 -19.68 27.75
N LEU A 567 -55.98 -18.82 27.22
CA LEU A 567 -55.47 -17.65 27.95
C LEU A 567 -54.61 -16.80 26.99
N GLU A 568 -55.29 -16.00 26.18
CA GLU A 568 -54.82 -14.66 25.84
C GLU A 568 -55.12 -13.73 27.03
N MET A 569 -54.31 -12.68 27.19
CA MET A 569 -54.32 -11.64 28.24
C MET A 569 -53.62 -11.98 29.57
N ALA A 570 -52.35 -11.58 29.65
CA ALA A 570 -51.83 -10.67 30.69
C ALA A 570 -50.51 -10.04 30.20
#